data_AF-A0A813KQR9-F1
#
_entry.id   AF-A0A813KQR9-F1
#
_cell.length_a   1.000
_cell.length_b   1.000
_cell.length_c   1.000
_cell.angle_alpha   90.00
_cell.angle_beta   90.00
_cell.angle_gamma   90.00
#
_symmetry.space_group_name_H-M   'P 1'
#
loop_
_entity.id
_entity.type
_entity.pdbx_description
1 polymer ?
#
loop_
_entity_poly.entity_id
_entity_poly.type
_entity_poly.pdbx_seq_one_letter_code
_entity_poly.pdbx_strand_id
1 'polypeptide(L)'
;MGRLKAAHAFQVDLVRRLGASAGSIVEAEVESRLAGRKRLHREDLDAIEETVIGKLRTRRFSDEDASEVPRDQKLTRLFRASSAPSIASAVSPKGTLPGSMLPLPGSQLHRPSEAIWHGGLPGTAERCSGAAQAQARPNLTASSGHQKRPLPLAPLLKAVDHFDLLAEYDQIQFFKEEDLKMKQKKATARQLGMELEAQIAQAQMLRERQEAEEQNKAKQALLAQVRGGKDAATAEFAKQQAQKKILQQNSKELLELVQRRRAASGVRRQGEQAAMDRTVAYEQRQREEELLAETCERTRRTAVSKELFASGCQLSEQRRRAVKEADAKAAKDLLEQSNRLSASETQSGGRGLIEASQARVDKISATMGRQLAEGIAQKAKAEETRQTSAQQEHERRRMGDYWREQDDHSAKVQEMTEGRAKQLREGGKDTGTHESNADQAALLRKRHEQALLEERTKVAKARRARKETDDYLFEQMNWTSGTHKSEKGVTAEFKQRELSYNRPLLERLAKDGFNLELTGTLLLKATHRP
;
A
#
# COMPACT_ATOMS: atom_id res chain seq x y z
N MET A 1 -1.98 -53.64 31.97
CA MET A 1 -1.58 -52.22 32.11
C MET A 1 -2.75 -51.45 32.72
N GLY A 2 -2.58 -50.85 33.90
CA GLY A 2 -3.68 -50.13 34.55
C GLY A 2 -4.16 -48.95 33.69
N ARG A 3 -5.47 -48.71 33.65
CA ARG A 3 -6.10 -47.61 32.87
C ARG A 3 -5.41 -46.26 33.08
N LEU A 4 -5.04 -45.96 34.32
CA LEU A 4 -4.31 -44.74 34.66
C LEU A 4 -2.92 -44.66 33.99
N LYS A 5 -2.21 -45.80 33.87
CA LYS A 5 -0.93 -45.85 33.17
C LYS A 5 -1.09 -45.65 31.66
N ALA A 6 -2.14 -46.21 31.06
CA ALA A 6 -2.44 -46.03 29.64
C ALA A 6 -2.86 -44.58 29.31
N ALA A 7 -3.73 -43.99 30.14
CA ALA A 7 -4.14 -42.59 30.02
C ALA A 7 -2.94 -41.63 30.19
N HIS A 8 -2.09 -41.87 31.19
CA HIS A 8 -0.89 -41.06 31.41
C HIS A 8 0.12 -41.21 30.26
N ALA A 9 0.32 -42.41 29.72
CA ALA A 9 1.19 -42.62 28.57
C ALA A 9 0.67 -41.89 27.32
N PHE A 10 -0.65 -41.92 27.09
CA PHE A 10 -1.30 -41.19 25.99
C PHE A 10 -1.19 -39.67 26.16
N GLN A 11 -1.41 -39.15 27.38
CA GLN A 11 -1.22 -37.74 27.72
C GLN A 11 0.22 -37.29 27.45
N VAL A 12 1.22 -38.06 27.89
CA VAL A 12 2.64 -37.75 27.65
C VAL A 12 2.98 -37.75 26.16
N ASP A 13 2.44 -38.69 25.38
CA ASP A 13 2.68 -38.74 23.93
C ASP A 13 2.04 -37.55 23.22
N LEU A 14 0.80 -37.17 23.58
CA LEU A 14 0.14 -35.98 23.04
C LEU A 14 0.88 -34.68 23.37
N VAL A 15 1.33 -34.50 24.61
CA VAL A 15 2.09 -33.30 25.01
C VAL A 15 3.45 -33.26 24.31
N ARG A 16 4.09 -34.41 24.08
CA ARG A 16 5.34 -34.48 23.32
C ARG A 16 5.14 -34.09 21.85
N ARG A 17 4.05 -34.49 21.22
CA ARG A 17 3.72 -34.17 19.81
C ARG A 17 3.27 -32.72 19.62
N LEU A 18 2.43 -32.22 20.52
CA LEU A 18 1.79 -30.91 20.40
C LEU A 18 2.56 -29.77 21.09
N GLY A 19 3.54 -30.13 21.94
CA GLY A 19 4.40 -29.19 22.66
C GLY A 19 3.91 -28.91 24.09
N ALA A 20 4.84 -28.44 24.95
CA ALA A 20 4.57 -28.21 26.37
C ALA A 20 3.46 -27.17 26.64
N SER A 21 3.26 -26.22 25.72
CA SER A 21 2.19 -25.21 25.82
C SER A 21 0.78 -25.78 25.69
N ALA A 22 0.64 -26.98 25.09
CA ALA A 22 -0.62 -27.71 24.99
C ALA A 22 -0.94 -28.54 26.24
N GLY A 23 0.01 -28.66 27.19
CA GLY A 23 -0.07 -29.55 28.34
C GLY A 23 -1.37 -29.42 29.14
N SER A 24 -1.78 -28.20 29.46
CA SER A 24 -2.98 -27.95 30.26
C SER A 24 -4.28 -28.31 29.52
N ILE A 25 -4.32 -28.15 28.20
CA ILE A 25 -5.50 -28.48 27.38
C ILE A 25 -5.60 -29.99 27.20
N VAL A 26 -4.47 -30.65 26.94
CA VAL A 26 -4.40 -32.11 26.83
C VAL A 26 -4.81 -32.76 28.14
N GLU A 27 -4.28 -32.29 29.28
CA GLU A 27 -4.61 -32.82 30.60
C GLU A 27 -6.10 -32.66 30.93
N ALA A 28 -6.66 -31.46 30.73
CA ALA A 28 -8.07 -31.20 30.99
C ALA A 28 -8.99 -32.07 30.11
N GLU A 29 -8.66 -32.25 28.84
CA GLU A 29 -9.52 -33.00 27.92
C GLU A 29 -9.40 -34.52 28.13
N VAL A 30 -8.20 -35.02 28.40
CA VAL A 30 -7.98 -36.43 28.77
C VAL A 30 -8.68 -36.73 30.10
N GLU A 31 -8.57 -35.87 31.12
CA GLU A 31 -9.24 -36.10 32.41
C GLU A 31 -10.77 -36.03 32.27
N SER A 32 -11.30 -35.03 31.54
CA SER A 32 -12.74 -34.87 31.32
C SER A 32 -13.37 -36.03 30.56
N ARG A 33 -12.73 -36.45 29.45
CA ARG A 33 -13.28 -37.51 28.58
C ARG A 33 -13.09 -38.90 29.16
N LEU A 34 -12.03 -39.09 29.94
CA LEU A 34 -11.76 -40.37 30.56
C LEU A 34 -12.43 -40.52 31.93
N ALA A 35 -12.92 -39.46 32.57
CA ALA A 35 -13.69 -39.56 33.80
C ALA A 35 -14.91 -40.50 33.61
N GLY A 36 -15.08 -41.46 34.51
CA GLY A 36 -16.23 -42.38 34.52
C GLY A 36 -16.22 -43.55 33.52
N ARG A 37 -15.39 -43.55 32.47
CA ARG A 37 -15.38 -44.62 31.46
C ARG A 37 -14.54 -45.84 31.85
N LYS A 38 -15.15 -47.03 31.97
CA LYS A 38 -14.43 -48.25 32.40
C LYS A 38 -13.48 -48.83 31.34
N ARG A 39 -13.73 -48.60 30.05
CA ARG A 39 -12.91 -49.07 28.93
C ARG A 39 -12.61 -47.90 27.99
N LEU A 40 -11.39 -47.90 27.43
CA LEU A 40 -10.89 -46.93 26.48
C LEU A 40 -11.02 -47.52 25.08
N HIS A 41 -11.87 -46.92 24.24
CA HIS A 41 -11.94 -47.28 22.83
C HIS A 41 -11.02 -46.37 22.01
N ARG A 42 -10.56 -46.84 20.85
CA ARG A 42 -9.69 -46.05 19.96
C ARG A 42 -10.38 -44.76 19.51
N GLU A 43 -11.67 -44.83 19.23
CA GLU A 43 -12.52 -43.68 18.90
C GLU A 43 -12.50 -42.60 19.99
N ASP A 44 -12.36 -42.98 21.26
CA ASP A 44 -12.26 -42.02 22.37
C ASP A 44 -10.91 -41.29 22.35
N LEU A 45 -9.84 -41.97 21.94
CA LEU A 45 -8.51 -41.37 21.80
C LEU A 45 -8.47 -40.41 20.61
N ASP A 46 -9.04 -40.82 19.48
CA ASP A 46 -9.13 -40.00 18.26
C ASP A 46 -9.99 -38.75 18.52
N ALA A 47 -11.12 -38.91 19.22
CA ALA A 47 -11.99 -37.78 19.59
C ALA A 47 -11.31 -36.80 20.56
N ILE A 48 -10.49 -37.29 21.50
CA ILE A 48 -9.68 -36.44 22.38
C ILE A 48 -8.66 -35.67 21.55
N GLU A 49 -7.95 -36.33 20.63
CA GLU A 49 -6.93 -35.69 19.79
C GLU A 49 -7.54 -34.60 18.90
N GLU A 50 -8.67 -34.86 18.23
CA GLU A 50 -9.38 -33.87 17.42
C GLU A 50 -9.85 -32.68 18.26
N THR A 51 -10.39 -32.92 19.45
CA THR A 51 -10.87 -31.85 20.34
C THR A 51 -9.71 -30.99 20.84
N VAL A 52 -8.58 -31.59 21.20
CA VAL A 52 -7.37 -30.87 21.61
C VAL A 52 -6.81 -30.03 20.47
N ILE A 53 -6.70 -30.58 19.25
CA ILE A 53 -6.23 -29.84 18.07
C ILE A 53 -7.18 -28.68 17.76
N GLY A 54 -8.49 -28.90 17.84
CA GLY A 54 -9.51 -27.85 17.68
C GLY A 54 -9.33 -26.72 18.69
N LYS A 55 -9.18 -27.05 19.98
CA LYS A 55 -8.95 -26.07 21.06
C LYS A 55 -7.62 -25.35 20.93
N LEU A 56 -6.56 -25.99 20.42
CA LEU A 56 -5.27 -25.34 20.18
C LEU A 56 -5.34 -24.37 19.00
N ARG A 57 -6.12 -24.69 17.95
CA ARG A 57 -6.36 -23.78 16.83
C ARG A 57 -7.13 -22.56 17.29
N THR A 58 -8.26 -22.76 17.99
CA THR A 58 -9.04 -21.62 18.50
C THR A 58 -8.23 -20.80 19.49
N ARG A 59 -7.41 -21.42 20.34
CA ARG A 59 -6.52 -20.70 21.24
C ARG A 59 -5.46 -19.86 20.53
N ARG A 60 -4.88 -20.34 19.43
CA ARG A 60 -3.94 -19.54 18.63
C ARG A 60 -4.61 -18.31 18.02
N PHE A 61 -5.85 -18.44 17.56
CA PHE A 61 -6.63 -17.30 17.06
C PHE A 61 -7.08 -16.37 18.18
N SER A 62 -7.50 -16.91 19.33
CA SER A 62 -7.93 -16.09 20.45
C SER A 62 -6.78 -15.44 21.20
N ASP A 63 -5.57 -16.01 21.24
CA ASP A 63 -4.39 -15.36 21.84
C ASP A 63 -3.85 -14.22 20.95
N GLU A 64 -4.19 -14.17 19.64
CA GLU A 64 -3.96 -12.98 18.79
C GLU A 64 -4.96 -11.86 19.08
N ASP A 65 -6.25 -12.18 19.28
CA ASP A 65 -7.30 -11.19 19.58
C ASP A 65 -7.41 -10.82 21.07
N ALA A 66 -6.97 -11.68 22.00
CA ALA A 66 -7.03 -11.44 23.45
C ALA A 66 -5.87 -10.58 23.98
N SER A 67 -5.02 -10.03 23.11
CA SER A 67 -4.09 -8.97 23.50
C SER A 67 -4.77 -7.61 23.71
N GLU A 68 -6.08 -7.49 23.41
CA GLU A 68 -6.93 -6.35 23.77
C GLU A 68 -8.09 -6.75 24.70
N VAL A 69 -7.84 -6.86 26.03
CA VAL A 69 -8.90 -6.76 27.05
C VAL A 69 -8.41 -5.97 28.29
N PRO A 70 -9.26 -5.15 28.94
CA PRO A 70 -8.88 -4.05 29.83
C PRO A 70 -8.24 -4.49 31.16
N ARG A 71 -7.21 -3.76 31.59
CA ARG A 71 -6.61 -3.88 32.92
C ARG A 71 -7.51 -3.26 33.98
N ASP A 72 -8.35 -4.08 34.59
CA ASP A 72 -8.67 -3.98 36.02
C ASP A 72 -9.11 -5.36 36.52
N GLN A 73 -8.13 -6.18 36.92
CA GLN A 73 -8.15 -6.95 38.16
C GLN A 73 -6.97 -7.94 38.25
N LYS A 74 -6.25 -7.79 39.37
CA LYS A 74 -5.49 -8.81 40.11
C LYS A 74 -4.13 -9.25 39.55
N LEU A 75 -3.12 -8.46 39.98
CA LEU A 75 -2.04 -8.94 40.85
C LEU A 75 -2.29 -10.34 41.46
N THR A 76 -1.64 -11.37 40.92
CA THR A 76 -0.85 -12.40 41.65
C THR A 76 -0.59 -13.60 40.73
N ARG A 77 0.61 -13.66 40.15
CA ARG A 77 1.52 -14.82 40.25
C ARG A 77 2.75 -14.59 39.38
N LEU A 78 3.87 -14.49 40.07
CA LEU A 78 5.22 -14.45 39.52
C LEU A 78 5.68 -15.86 39.09
N PHE A 79 6.68 -15.86 38.21
CA PHE A 79 7.59 -16.94 37.78
C PHE A 79 7.02 -18.02 36.84
N ARG A 80 7.56 -18.10 35.61
CA ARG A 80 8.73 -18.96 35.26
C ARG A 80 8.97 -19.09 33.73
N ALA A 81 10.13 -18.57 33.33
CA ALA A 81 11.09 -19.01 32.28
C ALA A 81 10.65 -19.53 30.87
N SER A 82 11.22 -18.84 29.86
CA SER A 82 11.99 -19.32 28.69
C SER A 82 11.34 -20.19 27.60
N SER A 83 11.26 -19.69 26.36
CA SER A 83 12.23 -20.00 25.27
C SER A 83 11.78 -19.53 23.86
N ALA A 84 12.60 -18.66 23.25
CA ALA A 84 13.08 -18.56 21.85
C ALA A 84 12.14 -18.56 20.60
N PRO A 85 12.58 -17.94 19.47
CA PRO A 85 11.72 -17.16 18.58
C PRO A 85 11.64 -17.67 17.12
N SER A 86 10.68 -17.14 16.35
CA SER A 86 10.63 -17.25 14.87
C SER A 86 10.62 -15.85 14.25
N ILE A 87 11.50 -15.65 13.27
CA ILE A 87 11.81 -14.38 12.58
C ILE A 87 10.99 -14.32 11.30
N ALA A 88 10.29 -13.21 11.05
CA ALA A 88 9.79 -12.86 9.72
C ALA A 88 10.05 -11.36 9.43
N SER A 89 10.86 -11.13 8.41
CA SER A 89 11.27 -9.84 7.86
C SER A 89 10.12 -9.15 7.12
N ALA A 90 9.93 -7.85 7.38
CA ALA A 90 9.14 -6.95 6.54
C ALA A 90 10.08 -6.04 5.72
N VAL A 91 10.04 -6.17 4.39
CA VAL A 91 10.71 -5.29 3.43
C VAL A 91 9.71 -4.24 2.94
N SER A 92 10.00 -2.97 3.21
CA SER A 92 9.37 -1.82 2.55
C SER A 92 10.08 -1.51 1.23
N PRO A 93 9.37 -0.99 0.21
CA PRO A 93 10.02 -0.20 -0.84
C PRO A 93 9.55 1.26 -0.79
N LYS A 94 10.53 2.17 -0.61
CA LYS A 94 10.44 3.57 -1.07
C LYS A 94 11.62 3.80 -2.00
N GLY A 95 11.34 3.86 -3.30
CA GLY A 95 12.28 4.18 -4.35
C GLY A 95 11.68 5.24 -5.25
N THR A 96 12.12 6.48 -5.04
CA THR A 96 11.87 7.68 -5.84
C THR A 96 12.48 7.52 -7.23
N LEU A 97 11.73 7.85 -8.29
CA LEU A 97 12.26 8.04 -9.65
C LEU A 97 12.08 9.50 -10.09
N PRO A 98 13.07 10.11 -10.77
CA PRO A 98 12.92 11.43 -11.38
C PRO A 98 12.57 11.36 -12.88
N GLY A 99 11.67 12.24 -13.30
CA GLY A 99 11.78 13.08 -14.51
C GLY A 99 11.95 12.45 -15.90
N SER A 100 10.86 12.42 -16.68
CA SER A 100 10.85 12.74 -18.12
C SER A 100 9.41 13.13 -18.51
N MET A 101 9.05 14.41 -18.59
CA MET A 101 9.09 15.24 -19.82
C MET A 101 8.74 14.46 -21.08
N LEU A 102 7.51 14.67 -21.61
CA LEU A 102 7.13 14.78 -23.04
C LEU A 102 5.57 14.93 -23.15
N PRO A 103 5.02 15.39 -24.29
CA PRO A 103 4.06 16.49 -24.31
C PRO A 103 2.60 16.08 -24.57
N LEU A 104 1.69 17.00 -24.21
CA LEU A 104 0.28 17.02 -24.56
C LEU A 104 0.07 17.26 -26.07
N PRO A 105 -0.82 16.50 -26.73
CA PRO A 105 -1.50 16.98 -27.93
C PRO A 105 -2.87 17.58 -27.54
N GLY A 106 -3.12 18.78 -28.07
CA GLY A 106 -4.33 19.52 -27.85
C GLY A 106 -5.55 19.04 -28.63
N SER A 107 -6.66 19.73 -28.34
CA SER A 107 -7.88 19.87 -29.14
C SER A 107 -8.73 18.60 -29.33
N GLN A 108 -9.99 18.64 -28.93
CA GLN A 108 -11.07 19.13 -29.80
C GLN A 108 -12.41 19.16 -29.04
N LEU A 109 -13.04 20.32 -29.10
CA LEU A 109 -14.43 20.57 -28.76
C LEU A 109 -15.31 19.84 -29.77
N HIS A 110 -16.09 18.86 -29.32
CA HIS A 110 -17.26 18.39 -30.06
C HIS A 110 -18.54 18.69 -29.27
N ARG A 111 -19.26 19.71 -29.76
CA ARG A 111 -20.70 19.89 -29.61
C ARG A 111 -21.40 18.78 -30.38
N PRO A 112 -22.53 18.26 -29.87
CA PRO A 112 -23.64 17.93 -30.74
C PRO A 112 -24.85 18.82 -30.42
N SER A 113 -25.34 19.43 -31.48
CA SER A 113 -26.69 19.94 -31.64
C SER A 113 -27.66 18.78 -31.84
N GLU A 114 -28.86 18.86 -31.24
CA GLU A 114 -30.16 18.31 -31.67
C GLU A 114 -31.07 18.41 -30.42
N ALA A 115 -31.99 19.38 -30.28
CA ALA A 115 -33.21 19.62 -31.02
C ALA A 115 -34.20 18.44 -30.99
N ILE A 116 -34.85 18.21 -29.84
CA ILE A 116 -36.16 17.54 -29.80
C ILE A 116 -37.06 18.30 -28.82
N TRP A 117 -38.09 18.93 -29.39
CA TRP A 117 -39.19 19.61 -28.71
C TRP A 117 -40.32 18.61 -28.44
N HIS A 118 -40.68 18.42 -27.16
CA HIS A 118 -42.00 18.01 -26.68
C HIS A 118 -42.08 18.62 -25.25
N GLY A 119 -42.98 19.53 -24.87
CA GLY A 119 -44.42 19.60 -25.12
C GLY A 119 -45.15 19.11 -23.87
N GLY A 120 -45.64 20.01 -23.00
CA GLY A 120 -46.57 19.66 -21.91
C GLY A 120 -46.46 20.47 -20.62
N LEU A 121 -47.24 21.56 -20.51
CA LEU A 121 -47.72 22.16 -19.27
C LEU A 121 -48.99 21.38 -18.78
N PRO A 122 -49.32 21.39 -17.49
CA PRO A 122 -50.12 22.47 -16.87
C PRO A 122 -49.49 22.95 -15.54
N GLY A 123 -49.68 24.16 -15.02
CA GLY A 123 -50.89 24.97 -14.99
C GLY A 123 -51.46 24.97 -13.57
N THR A 124 -50.88 25.74 -12.66
CA THR A 124 -51.53 26.14 -11.39
C THR A 124 -51.19 27.58 -11.07
N ALA A 125 -52.25 28.39 -11.02
CA ALA A 125 -52.25 29.77 -10.58
C ALA A 125 -52.51 29.79 -9.07
N GLU A 126 -51.79 30.61 -8.31
CA GLU A 126 -52.27 31.07 -7.01
C GLU A 126 -51.68 32.42 -6.58
N ARG A 127 -52.59 33.39 -6.52
CA ARG A 127 -52.72 34.52 -5.57
C ARG A 127 -51.49 35.35 -5.18
N CYS A 128 -51.47 36.57 -5.71
CA CYS A 128 -50.90 37.74 -5.02
C CYS A 128 -51.97 38.41 -4.16
N SER A 129 -51.70 38.53 -2.85
CA SER A 129 -52.29 39.54 -1.97
C SER A 129 -51.20 40.02 -1.02
N GLY A 130 -50.80 41.27 -1.15
CA GLY A 130 -49.82 41.92 -0.28
C GLY A 130 -50.06 43.42 -0.26
N ALA A 131 -50.64 43.88 0.84
CA ALA A 131 -50.96 45.26 1.15
C ALA A 131 -49.76 46.02 1.76
N ALA A 132 -50.01 47.31 2.06
CA ALA A 132 -49.17 48.32 2.71
C ALA A 132 -48.32 49.14 1.72
N GLN A 133 -48.23 50.47 1.81
CA GLN A 133 -48.18 51.27 3.03
C GLN A 133 -48.54 52.73 2.73
N ALA A 134 -49.38 53.31 3.58
CA ALA A 134 -49.70 54.73 3.59
C ALA A 134 -48.54 55.55 4.15
N GLN A 135 -48.25 56.70 3.53
CA GLN A 135 -47.60 57.83 4.20
C GLN A 135 -48.37 59.11 3.91
N ALA A 136 -48.91 59.67 4.98
CA ALA A 136 -49.55 60.96 5.05
C ALA A 136 -48.52 62.10 4.90
N ARG A 137 -48.92 63.18 4.23
CA ARG A 137 -48.43 64.54 4.53
C ARG A 137 -49.53 65.59 4.36
N PRO A 138 -49.44 66.72 5.09
CA PRO A 138 -50.57 67.62 5.35
C PRO A 138 -50.55 68.89 4.48
N ASN A 139 -51.71 69.57 4.49
CA ASN A 139 -51.98 71.00 4.29
C ASN A 139 -50.97 71.85 3.50
N LEU A 140 -51.46 72.56 2.48
CA LEU A 140 -51.24 74.01 2.36
C LEU A 140 -52.35 74.68 1.53
N THR A 141 -52.72 75.84 2.05
CA THR A 141 -53.66 76.88 1.64
C THR A 141 -53.44 77.48 0.25
N ALA A 142 -54.55 77.99 -0.32
CA ALA A 142 -54.74 79.37 -0.81
C ALA A 142 -55.19 79.55 -2.27
N SER A 143 -56.32 80.24 -2.38
CA SER A 143 -56.54 81.43 -3.23
C SER A 143 -56.59 81.30 -4.76
N SER A 144 -57.82 81.37 -5.29
CA SER A 144 -58.31 82.37 -6.27
C SER A 144 -59.49 81.70 -7.01
N GLY A 145 -60.66 82.29 -7.17
CA GLY A 145 -61.00 83.70 -7.29
C GLY A 145 -61.89 83.84 -8.51
N HIS A 146 -63.08 83.23 -8.52
CA HIS A 146 -64.09 83.46 -9.55
C HIS A 146 -65.47 83.68 -8.93
N GLN A 147 -65.84 84.95 -8.85
CA GLN A 147 -67.18 85.44 -8.58
C GLN A 147 -68.13 84.90 -9.67
N LYS A 148 -69.01 83.97 -9.31
CA LYS A 148 -70.25 83.70 -10.04
C LYS A 148 -71.42 84.12 -9.15
N ARG A 149 -72.26 85.00 -9.68
CA ARG A 149 -73.44 85.60 -9.04
C ARG A 149 -74.33 84.52 -8.39
N PRO A 150 -74.83 84.69 -7.16
CA PRO A 150 -75.86 83.80 -6.63
C PRO A 150 -77.20 84.13 -7.29
N LEU A 151 -77.81 83.14 -7.95
CA LEU A 151 -79.22 83.15 -8.29
C LEU A 151 -80.03 82.97 -6.99
N PRO A 152 -81.16 83.68 -6.81
CA PRO A 152 -82.04 83.44 -5.67
C PRO A 152 -82.66 82.05 -5.79
N LEU A 153 -82.37 81.18 -4.81
CA LEU A 153 -83.05 79.89 -4.67
C LEU A 153 -84.53 80.15 -4.38
N ALA A 154 -85.41 79.50 -5.15
CA ALA A 154 -86.84 79.54 -4.94
C ALA A 154 -87.22 78.85 -3.61
N PRO A 155 -88.11 79.43 -2.79
CA PRO A 155 -88.69 78.72 -1.66
C PRO A 155 -89.70 77.70 -2.18
N LEU A 156 -89.27 76.45 -2.35
CA LEU A 156 -90.12 75.31 -2.69
C LEU A 156 -89.85 74.17 -1.72
N LEU A 157 -90.08 74.40 -0.43
CA LEU A 157 -90.42 73.32 0.47
C LEU A 157 -91.88 73.54 0.85
N LYS A 158 -92.73 72.60 0.45
CA LYS A 158 -94.05 72.43 1.08
C LYS A 158 -93.83 72.41 2.59
N ALA A 159 -94.70 73.08 3.35
CA ALA A 159 -94.70 72.91 4.79
C ALA A 159 -94.78 71.41 5.08
N VAL A 160 -93.81 70.91 5.84
CA VAL A 160 -93.67 69.49 6.21
C VAL A 160 -95.00 69.05 6.78
N ASP A 161 -95.67 68.12 6.09
CA ASP A 161 -96.94 67.58 6.57
C ASP A 161 -96.66 66.67 7.78
N HIS A 162 -97.62 66.51 8.69
CA HIS A 162 -97.43 65.66 9.87
C HIS A 162 -97.07 64.20 9.51
N PHE A 163 -97.44 63.74 8.32
CA PHE A 163 -97.03 62.45 7.78
C PHE A 163 -95.55 62.40 7.37
N ASP A 164 -94.98 63.52 6.90
CA ASP A 164 -93.54 63.62 6.58
C ASP A 164 -92.71 63.56 7.86
N LEU A 165 -93.17 64.16 8.96
CA LEU A 165 -92.52 64.05 10.28
C LEU A 165 -92.54 62.63 10.85
N LEU A 166 -93.63 61.88 10.62
CA LEU A 166 -93.71 60.47 11.02
C LEU A 166 -92.77 59.60 10.18
N ALA A 167 -92.70 59.83 8.87
CA ALA A 167 -91.78 59.13 7.99
C ALA A 167 -90.31 59.42 8.31
N GLU A 168 -89.96 60.67 8.63
CA GLU A 168 -88.63 61.05 9.10
C GLU A 168 -88.31 60.40 10.45
N TYR A 169 -89.26 60.34 11.39
CA TYR A 169 -89.07 59.68 12.68
C TYR A 169 -88.83 58.18 12.53
N ASP A 170 -89.61 57.49 11.68
CA ASP A 170 -89.42 56.07 11.40
C ASP A 170 -88.09 55.78 10.69
N GLN A 171 -87.67 56.65 9.75
CA GLN A 171 -86.33 56.55 9.16
C GLN A 171 -85.23 56.74 10.20
N ILE A 172 -85.36 57.72 11.09
CA ILE A 172 -84.38 57.96 12.16
C ILE A 172 -84.32 56.77 13.12
N GLN A 173 -85.46 56.14 13.44
CA GLN A 173 -85.48 54.92 14.26
C GLN A 173 -84.84 53.73 13.52
N PHE A 174 -85.16 53.54 12.24
CA PHE A 174 -84.55 52.50 11.41
C PHE A 174 -83.02 52.65 11.35
N PHE A 175 -82.50 53.87 11.10
CA PHE A 175 -81.06 54.13 11.08
C PHE A 175 -80.41 53.92 12.45
N LYS A 176 -81.08 54.27 13.55
CA LYS A 176 -80.57 53.99 14.91
C LYS A 176 -80.49 52.48 15.18
N GLU A 177 -81.49 51.71 14.74
CA GLU A 177 -81.48 50.26 14.88
C GLU A 177 -80.41 49.60 14.01
N GLU A 178 -80.22 50.05 12.76
CA GLU A 178 -79.14 49.59 11.89
C GLU A 178 -77.76 49.92 12.47
N ASP A 179 -77.57 51.12 13.02
CA ASP A 179 -76.33 51.51 13.69
C ASP A 179 -76.04 50.64 14.91
N LEU A 180 -77.07 50.30 15.71
CA LEU A 180 -76.93 49.38 16.84
C LEU A 180 -76.57 47.97 16.36
N LYS A 181 -77.23 47.46 15.31
CA LYS A 181 -76.89 46.16 14.69
C LYS A 181 -75.47 46.16 14.13
N MET A 182 -75.04 47.23 13.48
CA MET A 182 -73.68 47.37 12.95
C MET A 182 -72.63 47.48 14.06
N LYS A 183 -72.93 48.19 15.16
CA LYS A 183 -72.07 48.24 16.34
C LYS A 183 -71.94 46.87 17.01
N GLN A 184 -73.03 46.12 17.13
CA GLN A 184 -73.02 44.74 17.65
C GLN A 184 -72.21 43.80 16.76
N LYS A 185 -72.42 43.82 15.43
CA LYS A 185 -71.62 43.03 14.47
C LYS A 185 -70.13 43.39 14.51
N LYS A 186 -69.80 44.68 14.63
CA LYS A 186 -68.40 45.12 14.79
C LYS A 186 -67.80 44.67 16.13
N ALA A 187 -68.58 44.65 17.21
CA ALA A 187 -68.13 44.18 18.51
C ALA A 187 -67.86 42.67 18.50
N THR A 188 -68.74 41.85 17.92
CA THR A 188 -68.54 40.40 17.80
C THR A 188 -67.38 40.07 16.86
N ALA A 189 -67.23 40.79 15.74
CA ALA A 189 -66.08 40.63 14.85
C ALA A 189 -64.75 40.98 15.54
N ARG A 190 -64.73 41.99 16.41
CA ARG A 190 -63.53 42.33 17.22
C ARG A 190 -63.22 41.25 18.25
N GLN A 191 -64.23 40.67 18.90
CA GLN A 191 -64.03 39.57 19.84
C GLN A 191 -63.45 38.33 19.14
N LEU A 192 -64.03 37.94 18.01
CA LEU A 192 -63.49 36.83 17.19
C LEU A 192 -62.09 37.13 16.66
N GLY A 193 -61.80 38.39 16.30
CA GLY A 193 -60.45 38.82 15.91
C GLY A 193 -59.42 38.63 17.02
N MET A 194 -59.73 39.06 18.25
CA MET A 194 -58.84 38.88 19.41
C MET A 194 -58.64 37.39 19.75
N GLU A 195 -59.68 36.56 19.63
CA GLU A 195 -59.57 35.11 19.84
C GLU A 195 -58.66 34.44 18.79
N LEU A 196 -58.78 34.84 17.52
CA LEU A 196 -57.94 34.31 16.45
C LEU A 196 -56.48 34.75 16.61
N GLU A 197 -56.24 36.00 16.97
CA GLU A 197 -54.90 36.51 17.30
C GLU A 197 -54.28 35.78 18.49
N ALA A 198 -55.06 35.49 19.54
CA ALA A 198 -54.61 34.70 20.67
C ALA A 198 -54.22 33.25 20.28
N GLN A 199 -55.00 32.61 19.38
CA GLN A 199 -54.67 31.28 18.85
C GLN A 199 -53.40 31.29 18.00
N ILE A 200 -53.22 32.32 17.16
CA ILE A 200 -51.99 32.49 16.36
C ILE A 200 -50.78 32.68 17.27
N ALA A 201 -50.89 33.52 18.30
CA ALA A 201 -49.82 33.75 19.27
C ALA A 201 -49.46 32.46 20.04
N GLN A 202 -50.45 31.67 20.46
CA GLN A 202 -50.21 30.37 21.09
C GLN A 202 -49.49 29.39 20.15
N ALA A 203 -49.89 29.35 18.87
CA ALA A 203 -49.24 28.51 17.87
C ALA A 203 -47.78 28.93 17.60
N GLN A 204 -47.49 30.24 17.59
CA GLN A 204 -46.13 30.76 17.44
C GLN A 204 -45.25 30.37 18.63
N MET A 205 -45.75 30.55 19.87
CA MET A 205 -45.03 30.14 21.08
C MET A 205 -44.69 28.64 21.10
N LEU A 206 -45.59 27.78 20.60
CA LEU A 206 -45.32 26.34 20.50
C LEU A 206 -44.23 26.02 19.45
N ARG A 207 -44.24 26.71 18.30
CA ARG A 207 -43.21 26.56 17.27
C ARG A 207 -41.84 27.02 17.78
N GLU A 208 -41.78 28.20 18.40
CA GLU A 208 -40.53 28.71 18.99
C GLU A 208 -39.97 27.77 20.06
N ARG A 209 -40.84 27.19 20.89
CA ARG A 209 -40.42 26.18 21.88
C ARG A 209 -39.86 24.92 21.23
N GLN A 210 -40.50 24.42 20.17
CA GLN A 210 -40.02 23.26 19.42
C GLN A 210 -38.68 23.54 18.74
N GLU A 211 -38.53 24.70 18.09
CA GLU A 211 -37.28 25.12 17.46
C GLU A 211 -36.16 25.27 18.49
N ALA A 212 -36.45 25.82 19.67
CA ALA A 212 -35.47 25.92 20.76
C ALA A 212 -35.04 24.54 21.28
N GLU A 213 -35.97 23.59 21.40
CA GLU A 213 -35.67 22.20 21.78
C GLU A 213 -34.82 21.49 20.71
N GLU A 214 -35.13 21.67 19.43
CA GLU A 214 -34.35 21.12 18.32
C GLU A 214 -32.95 21.72 18.26
N GLN A 215 -32.81 23.04 18.43
CA GLN A 215 -31.51 23.70 18.52
C GLN A 215 -30.69 23.18 19.70
N ASN A 216 -31.32 22.95 20.85
CA ASN A 216 -30.65 22.38 22.02
C ASN A 216 -30.21 20.92 21.78
N LYS A 217 -31.06 20.09 21.15
CA LYS A 217 -30.70 18.73 20.74
C LYS A 217 -29.54 18.73 19.73
N ALA A 218 -29.56 19.63 18.75
CA ALA A 218 -28.49 19.77 17.77
C ALA A 218 -27.17 20.21 18.42
N LYS A 219 -27.20 21.17 19.36
CA LYS A 219 -26.03 21.58 20.14
C LYS A 219 -25.48 20.43 20.97
N GLN A 220 -26.33 19.65 21.63
CA GLN A 220 -25.92 18.48 22.40
C GLN A 220 -25.30 17.40 21.51
N ALA A 221 -25.88 17.11 20.35
CA ALA A 221 -25.33 16.17 19.39
C ALA A 221 -23.96 16.61 18.86
N LEU A 222 -23.78 17.90 18.54
CA LEU A 222 -22.50 18.46 18.13
C LEU A 222 -21.44 18.32 19.24
N LEU A 223 -21.80 18.65 20.49
CA LEU A 223 -20.89 18.50 21.64
C LEU A 223 -20.51 17.04 21.88
N ALA A 224 -21.45 16.10 21.72
CA ALA A 224 -21.17 14.67 21.81
C ALA A 224 -20.20 14.22 20.71
N GLN A 225 -20.36 14.71 19.47
CA GLN A 225 -19.44 14.42 18.37
C GLN A 225 -18.04 15.00 18.61
N VAL A 226 -17.94 16.22 19.15
CA VAL A 226 -16.65 16.83 19.51
C VAL A 226 -15.96 16.06 20.64
N ARG A 227 -16.72 15.59 21.65
CA ARG A 227 -16.17 14.73 22.72
C ARG A 227 -15.69 13.39 22.17
N GLY A 228 -16.51 12.71 21.38
CA GLY A 228 -16.12 11.45 20.72
C GLY A 228 -14.88 11.60 19.83
N GLY A 229 -14.75 12.73 19.13
CA GLY A 229 -13.55 13.03 18.35
C GLY A 229 -12.29 13.25 19.19
N LYS A 230 -12.41 13.92 20.36
CA LYS A 230 -11.28 14.09 21.30
C LYS A 230 -10.88 12.77 21.95
N ASP A 231 -11.85 11.94 22.33
CA ASP A 231 -11.60 10.63 22.93
C ASP A 231 -10.95 9.68 21.90
N ALA A 232 -11.40 9.71 20.64
CA ALA A 232 -10.75 8.98 19.55
C ALA A 232 -9.32 9.46 19.30
N ALA A 233 -9.07 10.77 19.26
CA ALA A 233 -7.73 11.32 19.07
C ALA A 233 -6.77 10.96 20.21
N THR A 234 -7.24 10.98 21.46
CA THR A 234 -6.43 10.55 22.62
C THR A 234 -6.17 9.04 22.61
N ALA A 235 -7.14 8.23 22.22
CA ALA A 235 -6.97 6.79 22.03
C ALA A 235 -5.98 6.46 20.90
N GLU A 236 -6.05 7.15 19.77
CA GLU A 236 -5.08 7.01 18.67
C GLU A 236 -3.66 7.40 19.11
N PHE A 237 -3.51 8.51 19.85
CA PHE A 237 -2.22 8.91 20.40
C PHE A 237 -1.66 7.87 21.38
N ALA A 238 -2.51 7.28 22.23
CA ALA A 238 -2.12 6.20 23.12
C ALA A 238 -1.66 4.95 22.35
N LYS A 239 -2.37 4.58 21.27
CA LYS A 239 -1.97 3.48 20.37
C LYS A 239 -0.61 3.76 19.72
N GLN A 240 -0.38 4.98 19.23
CA GLN A 240 0.91 5.37 18.66
C GLN A 240 2.05 5.32 19.70
N GLN A 241 1.81 5.75 20.94
CA GLN A 241 2.80 5.62 22.00
C GLN A 241 3.08 4.16 22.36
N ALA A 242 2.06 3.30 22.39
CA ALA A 242 2.23 1.87 22.62
C ALA A 242 3.05 1.21 21.50
N GLN A 243 2.73 1.50 20.24
CA GLN A 243 3.51 1.04 19.09
C GLN A 243 4.96 1.52 19.15
N LYS A 244 5.20 2.79 19.50
CA LYS A 244 6.56 3.32 19.67
C LYS A 244 7.32 2.59 20.78
N LYS A 245 6.67 2.25 21.90
CA LYS A 245 7.28 1.47 22.98
C LYS A 245 7.62 0.05 22.55
N ILE A 246 6.74 -0.61 21.79
CA ILE A 246 6.99 -1.95 21.21
C ILE A 246 8.18 -1.89 20.25
N LEU A 247 8.22 -0.91 19.33
CA LEU A 247 9.36 -0.73 18.42
C LEU A 247 10.66 -0.46 19.18
N GLN A 248 10.61 0.34 20.25
CA GLN A 248 11.78 0.58 21.10
C GLN A 248 12.24 -0.71 21.80
N GLN A 249 11.33 -1.53 22.32
CA GLN A 249 11.67 -2.82 22.93
C GLN A 249 12.28 -3.77 21.90
N ASN A 250 11.65 -3.94 20.74
CA ASN A 250 12.18 -4.76 19.65
C ASN A 250 13.57 -4.28 19.19
N SER A 251 13.80 -2.97 19.13
CA SER A 251 15.11 -2.42 18.77
C SER A 251 16.18 -2.74 19.83
N LYS A 252 15.83 -2.71 21.12
CA LYS A 252 16.73 -3.10 22.22
C LYS A 252 17.06 -4.58 22.16
N GLU A 253 16.06 -5.44 21.98
CA GLU A 253 16.25 -6.89 21.84
C GLU A 253 17.13 -7.25 20.64
N LEU A 254 16.94 -6.56 19.52
CA LEU A 254 17.76 -6.78 18.33
C LEU A 254 19.22 -6.34 18.54
N LEU A 255 19.44 -5.22 19.24
CA LEU A 255 20.78 -4.78 19.65
C LEU A 255 21.44 -5.78 20.60
N GLU A 256 20.71 -6.31 21.58
CA GLU A 256 21.21 -7.35 22.48
C GLU A 256 21.57 -8.65 21.73
N LEU A 257 20.76 -9.07 20.75
CA LEU A 257 21.07 -10.23 19.90
C LEU A 257 22.34 -10.01 19.07
N VAL A 258 22.53 -8.81 18.51
CA VAL A 258 23.76 -8.47 17.78
C VAL A 258 24.97 -8.49 18.71
N GLN A 259 24.85 -7.95 19.93
CA GLN A 259 25.91 -8.00 20.93
C GLN A 259 26.25 -9.44 21.34
N ARG A 260 25.24 -10.29 21.59
CA ARG A 260 25.43 -11.72 21.87
C ARG A 260 26.12 -12.44 20.72
N ARG A 261 25.73 -12.17 19.47
CA ARG A 261 26.37 -12.76 18.29
C ARG A 261 27.82 -12.31 18.15
N ARG A 262 28.12 -11.03 18.41
CA ARG A 262 29.50 -10.52 18.44
C ARG A 262 30.32 -11.22 19.53
N ALA A 263 29.80 -11.33 20.76
CA ALA A 263 30.48 -12.04 21.85
C ALA A 263 30.74 -13.51 21.50
N ALA A 264 29.73 -14.23 20.98
CA ALA A 264 29.88 -15.62 20.55
C ALA A 264 30.90 -15.78 19.41
N SER A 265 30.91 -14.85 18.45
CA SER A 265 31.93 -14.84 17.39
C SER A 265 33.34 -14.56 17.92
N GLY A 266 33.46 -13.71 18.95
CA GLY A 266 34.73 -13.47 19.65
C GLY A 266 35.24 -14.71 20.34
N VAL A 267 34.38 -15.43 21.06
CA VAL A 267 34.72 -16.71 21.71
C VAL A 267 35.13 -17.76 20.69
N ARG A 268 34.43 -17.87 19.55
CA ARG A 268 34.81 -18.80 18.46
C ARG A 268 36.20 -18.47 17.90
N ARG A 269 36.46 -17.19 17.59
CA ARG A 269 37.77 -16.75 17.10
C ARG A 269 38.89 -17.04 18.10
N GLN A 270 38.66 -16.81 19.39
CA GLN A 270 39.61 -17.17 20.44
C GLN A 270 39.83 -18.69 20.53
N GLY A 271 38.77 -19.48 20.38
CA GLY A 271 38.87 -20.94 20.32
C GLY A 271 39.63 -21.45 19.09
N GLU A 272 39.40 -20.85 17.93
CA GLU A 272 40.11 -21.14 16.67
C GLU A 272 41.59 -20.74 16.77
N GLN A 273 41.90 -19.57 17.33
CA GLN A 273 43.28 -19.15 17.62
C GLN A 273 43.97 -20.13 18.57
N ALA A 274 43.34 -20.49 19.68
CA ALA A 274 43.90 -21.46 20.62
C ALA A 274 44.08 -22.85 20.00
N ALA A 275 43.21 -23.25 19.07
CA ALA A 275 43.35 -24.50 18.33
C ALA A 275 44.54 -24.44 17.35
N MET A 276 44.69 -23.33 16.62
CA MET A 276 45.84 -23.07 15.76
C MET A 276 47.15 -23.09 16.56
N ASP A 277 47.19 -22.39 17.70
CA ASP A 277 48.37 -22.36 18.58
C ASP A 277 48.76 -23.75 19.07
N ARG A 278 47.77 -24.60 19.40
CA ARG A 278 48.01 -26.02 19.76
C ARG A 278 48.60 -26.81 18.60
N THR A 279 48.10 -26.61 17.37
CA THR A 279 48.65 -27.29 16.19
C THR A 279 50.08 -26.85 15.89
N VAL A 280 50.37 -25.55 15.98
CA VAL A 280 51.73 -25.02 15.79
C VAL A 280 52.67 -25.56 16.87
N ALA A 281 52.24 -25.58 18.13
CA ALA A 281 53.03 -26.14 19.23
C ALA A 281 53.29 -27.65 19.05
N TYR A 282 52.32 -28.39 18.51
CA TYR A 282 52.50 -29.81 18.19
C TYR A 282 53.50 -30.03 17.05
N GLU A 283 53.39 -29.26 15.96
CA GLU A 283 54.35 -29.31 14.85
C GLU A 283 55.77 -28.92 15.29
N GLN A 284 55.90 -27.92 16.17
CA GLN A 284 57.20 -27.54 16.74
C GLN A 284 57.82 -28.68 17.54
N ARG A 285 57.03 -29.36 18.39
CA ARG A 285 57.50 -30.54 19.13
C ARG A 285 57.90 -31.68 18.21
N GLN A 286 57.12 -31.95 17.16
CA GLN A 286 57.50 -32.96 16.16
C GLN A 286 58.81 -32.61 15.48
N ARG A 287 59.02 -31.35 15.08
CA ARG A 287 60.30 -30.90 14.50
C ARG A 287 61.46 -31.04 15.48
N GLU A 288 61.25 -30.73 16.75
CA GLU A 288 62.27 -30.93 17.79
C GLU A 288 62.61 -32.42 17.97
N GLU A 289 61.60 -33.30 18.01
CA GLU A 289 61.77 -34.75 18.07
C GLU A 289 62.48 -35.30 16.82
N GLU A 290 62.13 -34.84 15.64
CA GLU A 290 62.79 -35.20 14.37
C GLU A 290 64.25 -34.73 14.35
N LEU A 291 64.53 -33.51 14.79
CA LEU A 291 65.90 -33.01 14.90
C LEU A 291 66.72 -33.86 15.89
N LEU A 292 66.14 -34.21 17.04
CA LEU A 292 66.79 -35.12 17.99
C LEU A 292 67.03 -36.51 17.38
N ALA A 293 66.05 -37.08 16.68
CA ALA A 293 66.19 -38.36 15.99
C ALA A 293 67.28 -38.31 14.92
N GLU A 294 67.32 -37.25 14.11
CA GLU A 294 68.37 -37.03 13.11
C GLU A 294 69.75 -36.92 13.75
N THR A 295 69.90 -36.20 14.87
CA THR A 295 71.19 -36.13 15.55
C THR A 295 71.62 -37.49 16.10
N CYS A 296 70.71 -38.29 16.65
CA CYS A 296 70.95 -39.67 17.05
C CYS A 296 71.32 -40.57 15.87
N GLU A 297 70.68 -40.41 14.71
CA GLU A 297 71.06 -41.15 13.50
C GLU A 297 72.43 -40.74 12.98
N ARG A 298 72.76 -39.44 12.98
CA ARG A 298 74.09 -38.96 12.55
C ARG A 298 75.18 -39.48 13.48
N THR A 299 74.97 -39.50 14.79
CA THR A 299 75.95 -40.09 15.73
C THR A 299 76.09 -41.59 15.50
N ARG A 300 74.99 -42.32 15.24
CA ARG A 300 75.05 -43.74 14.86
C ARG A 300 75.79 -43.98 13.55
N ARG A 301 75.51 -43.20 12.50
CA ARG A 301 76.18 -43.32 11.18
C ARG A 301 77.66 -43.01 11.28
N THR A 302 78.04 -42.00 12.05
CA THR A 302 79.45 -41.68 12.27
C THR A 302 80.16 -42.77 13.08
N ALA A 303 79.50 -43.39 14.06
CA ALA A 303 80.05 -44.55 14.77
C ALA A 303 80.27 -45.74 13.83
N VAL A 304 79.26 -46.13 13.04
CA VAL A 304 79.37 -47.21 12.04
C VAL A 304 80.45 -46.89 11.00
N SER A 305 80.52 -45.66 10.52
CA SER A 305 81.56 -45.25 9.57
C SER A 305 82.96 -45.29 10.18
N LYS A 306 83.14 -44.98 11.47
CA LYS A 306 84.42 -45.12 12.17
C LYS A 306 84.81 -46.59 12.31
N GLU A 307 83.86 -47.49 12.59
CA GLU A 307 84.10 -48.94 12.65
C GLU A 307 84.46 -49.53 11.28
N LEU A 308 83.75 -49.13 10.22
CA LEU A 308 84.07 -49.51 8.85
C LEU A 308 85.44 -48.98 8.39
N PHE A 309 85.79 -47.76 8.80
CA PHE A 309 87.10 -47.19 8.51
C PHE A 309 88.22 -47.93 9.27
N ALA A 310 88.02 -48.22 10.56
CA ALA A 310 88.99 -48.97 11.36
C ALA A 310 89.21 -50.40 10.81
N SER A 311 88.13 -51.11 10.46
CA SER A 311 88.23 -52.43 9.83
C SER A 311 88.85 -52.36 8.43
N GLY A 312 88.54 -51.32 7.65
CA GLY A 312 89.19 -51.05 6.36
C GLY A 312 90.68 -50.76 6.47
N CYS A 313 91.12 -50.01 7.49
CA CYS A 313 92.54 -49.79 7.78
C CYS A 313 93.25 -51.09 8.15
N GLN A 314 92.64 -51.94 8.98
CA GLN A 314 93.21 -53.26 9.33
C GLN A 314 93.36 -54.16 8.09
N LEU A 315 92.36 -54.19 7.21
CA LEU A 315 92.43 -54.93 5.93
C LEU A 315 93.46 -54.32 4.96
N SER A 316 93.59 -53.00 4.93
CA SER A 316 94.60 -52.31 4.11
C SER A 316 96.01 -52.56 4.60
N GLU A 317 96.24 -52.63 5.92
CA GLU A 317 97.53 -53.02 6.48
C GLU A 317 97.88 -54.47 6.14
N GLN A 318 96.90 -55.39 6.22
CA GLN A 318 97.08 -56.77 5.78
C GLN A 318 97.41 -56.84 4.28
N ARG A 319 96.70 -56.07 3.44
CA ARG A 319 96.98 -55.98 2.00
C ARG A 319 98.32 -55.33 1.70
N ARG A 320 98.74 -54.29 2.43
CA ARG A 320 100.06 -53.67 2.28
C ARG A 320 101.18 -54.63 2.66
N ARG A 321 100.99 -55.49 3.65
CA ARG A 321 101.94 -56.57 3.96
C ARG A 321 102.02 -57.58 2.82
N ALA A 322 100.88 -58.05 2.31
CA ALA A 322 100.82 -58.96 1.17
C ALA A 322 101.39 -58.36 -0.12
N VAL A 323 101.13 -57.07 -0.40
CA VAL A 323 101.66 -56.35 -1.57
C VAL A 323 103.15 -56.11 -1.42
N LYS A 324 103.66 -55.74 -0.24
CA LYS A 324 105.12 -55.66 -0.02
C LYS A 324 105.81 -57.00 -0.26
N GLU A 325 105.16 -58.11 0.12
CA GLU A 325 105.67 -59.46 -0.17
C GLU A 325 105.57 -59.84 -1.65
N ALA A 326 104.55 -59.36 -2.37
CA ALA A 326 104.37 -59.57 -3.81
C ALA A 326 105.31 -58.69 -4.66
N ASP A 327 105.47 -57.42 -4.31
CA ASP A 327 106.36 -56.46 -4.98
C ASP A 327 107.83 -56.83 -4.77
N ALA A 328 108.20 -57.41 -3.62
CA ALA A 328 109.53 -58.00 -3.42
C ALA A 328 109.81 -59.20 -4.34
N LYS A 329 108.77 -59.90 -4.81
CA LYS A 329 108.88 -60.98 -5.81
C LYS A 329 108.89 -60.40 -7.23
N ALA A 330 107.99 -59.48 -7.54
CA ALA A 330 107.91 -58.83 -8.86
C ALA A 330 109.15 -57.97 -9.19
N ALA A 331 109.80 -57.36 -8.19
CA ALA A 331 111.05 -56.63 -8.39
C ALA A 331 112.22 -57.55 -8.77
N LYS A 332 112.20 -58.83 -8.36
CA LYS A 332 113.16 -59.82 -8.85
C LYS A 332 112.88 -60.19 -10.32
N ASP A 333 111.61 -60.34 -10.68
CA ASP A 333 111.20 -60.75 -12.03
C ASP A 333 111.36 -59.61 -13.08
N LEU A 334 111.15 -58.33 -12.69
CA LEU A 334 111.32 -57.17 -13.57
C LEU A 334 112.80 -56.85 -13.88
N LEU A 335 113.71 -57.18 -12.95
CA LEU A 335 115.16 -57.08 -13.21
C LEU A 335 115.61 -58.07 -14.30
N GLU A 336 114.94 -59.22 -14.40
CA GLU A 336 115.19 -60.23 -15.44
C GLU A 336 114.57 -59.88 -16.80
N GLN A 337 113.45 -59.15 -16.82
CA GLN A 337 112.75 -58.74 -18.05
C GLN A 337 113.32 -57.45 -18.66
N SER A 338 113.83 -56.52 -17.84
CA SER A 338 114.51 -55.29 -18.29
C SER A 338 115.79 -55.57 -19.09
N ASN A 339 116.51 -56.66 -18.79
CA ASN A 339 117.67 -57.11 -19.56
C ASN A 339 117.32 -57.71 -20.93
N ARG A 340 116.04 -57.98 -21.23
CA ARG A 340 115.59 -58.60 -22.49
C ARG A 340 114.93 -57.65 -23.49
N LEU A 341 114.54 -56.43 -23.10
CA LEU A 341 113.74 -55.53 -23.95
C LEU A 341 114.48 -54.28 -24.45
N SER A 342 115.77 -54.13 -24.16
CA SER A 342 116.60 -53.00 -24.62
C SER A 342 117.13 -53.14 -26.06
N ALA A 343 116.59 -54.06 -26.88
CA ALA A 343 117.14 -54.39 -28.21
C ALA A 343 116.23 -54.20 -29.43
N SER A 344 114.99 -53.67 -29.34
CA SER A 344 114.23 -53.40 -30.57
C SER A 344 113.06 -52.42 -30.41
N GLU A 345 113.32 -51.12 -30.45
CA GLU A 345 112.30 -50.15 -30.85
C GLU A 345 112.91 -49.06 -31.73
N THR A 346 112.50 -49.00 -33.00
CA THR A 346 112.41 -47.74 -33.74
C THR A 346 111.55 -47.87 -35.00
N GLN A 347 110.69 -46.86 -35.19
CA GLN A 347 110.02 -46.40 -36.43
C GLN A 347 108.71 -47.11 -36.84
N SER A 348 107.63 -46.45 -37.29
CA SER A 348 107.30 -45.04 -37.60
C SER A 348 105.77 -44.91 -37.91
N GLY A 349 105.19 -43.69 -37.85
CA GLY A 349 103.98 -43.33 -38.63
C GLY A 349 102.73 -42.83 -37.90
N GLY A 350 102.77 -41.65 -37.24
CA GLY A 350 101.66 -41.13 -36.40
C GLY A 350 100.66 -40.12 -37.02
N ARG A 351 100.72 -39.78 -38.32
CA ARG A 351 99.87 -38.69 -38.87
C ARG A 351 98.50 -39.13 -39.41
N GLY A 352 98.38 -40.27 -40.08
CA GLY A 352 97.08 -40.76 -40.59
C GLY A 352 96.08 -41.18 -39.49
N LEU A 353 96.59 -41.54 -38.31
CA LEU A 353 95.77 -41.88 -37.14
C LEU A 353 95.04 -40.66 -36.57
N ILE A 354 95.61 -39.46 -36.68
CA ILE A 354 95.04 -38.24 -36.12
C ILE A 354 93.84 -37.78 -36.96
N GLU A 355 93.95 -37.75 -38.29
CA GLU A 355 92.84 -37.38 -39.18
C GLU A 355 91.68 -38.38 -39.10
N ALA A 356 91.96 -39.68 -39.04
CA ALA A 356 90.94 -40.71 -38.85
C ALA A 356 90.24 -40.58 -37.48
N SER A 357 90.96 -40.12 -36.45
CA SER A 357 90.38 -39.83 -35.14
C SER A 357 89.46 -38.60 -35.18
N GLN A 358 89.85 -37.53 -35.88
CA GLN A 358 89.06 -36.30 -35.99
C GLN A 358 87.76 -36.55 -36.77
N ALA A 359 87.81 -37.26 -37.89
CA ALA A 359 86.60 -37.64 -38.63
C ALA A 359 85.64 -38.52 -37.80
N ARG A 360 86.17 -39.35 -36.89
CA ARG A 360 85.37 -40.16 -35.97
C ARG A 360 84.72 -39.30 -34.88
N VAL A 361 85.45 -38.32 -34.33
CA VAL A 361 84.92 -37.35 -33.37
C VAL A 361 83.84 -36.48 -34.00
N ASP A 362 84.02 -36.00 -35.24
CA ASP A 362 83.02 -35.18 -35.95
C ASP A 362 81.75 -35.95 -36.27
N LYS A 363 81.87 -37.24 -36.61
CA LYS A 363 80.70 -38.11 -36.81
C LYS A 363 79.96 -38.36 -35.49
N ILE A 364 80.69 -38.59 -34.40
CA ILE A 364 80.11 -38.78 -33.07
C ILE A 364 79.43 -37.49 -32.59
N SER A 365 80.07 -36.33 -32.75
CA SER A 365 79.52 -35.03 -32.34
C SER A 365 78.27 -34.65 -33.13
N ALA A 366 78.24 -34.92 -34.45
CA ALA A 366 77.05 -34.73 -35.28
C ALA A 366 75.89 -35.65 -34.86
N THR A 367 76.16 -36.92 -34.53
CA THR A 367 75.12 -37.87 -34.11
C THR A 367 74.58 -37.58 -32.70
N MET A 368 75.44 -37.21 -31.75
CA MET A 368 75.01 -36.85 -30.39
C MET A 368 74.24 -35.53 -30.37
N GLY A 369 74.63 -34.54 -31.17
CA GLY A 369 73.88 -33.28 -31.30
C GLY A 369 72.46 -33.51 -31.81
N ARG A 370 72.29 -34.40 -32.81
CA ARG A 370 70.97 -34.77 -33.33
C ARG A 370 70.13 -35.52 -32.31
N GLN A 371 70.69 -36.49 -31.61
CA GLN A 371 70.00 -37.25 -30.57
C GLN A 371 69.57 -36.38 -29.38
N LEU A 372 70.42 -35.43 -28.96
CA LEU A 372 70.07 -34.46 -27.92
C LEU A 372 68.97 -33.52 -28.38
N ALA A 373 69.03 -33.01 -29.62
CA ALA A 373 67.98 -32.15 -30.18
C ALA A 373 66.64 -32.89 -30.31
N GLU A 374 66.64 -34.15 -30.77
CA GLU A 374 65.44 -34.99 -30.84
C GLU A 374 64.88 -35.30 -29.45
N GLY A 375 65.74 -35.58 -28.46
CA GLY A 375 65.33 -35.80 -27.07
C GLY A 375 64.74 -34.55 -26.41
N ILE A 376 65.30 -33.37 -26.68
CA ILE A 376 64.75 -32.09 -26.22
C ILE A 376 63.41 -31.81 -26.90
N ALA A 377 63.30 -32.03 -28.22
CA ALA A 377 62.05 -31.83 -28.95
C ALA A 377 60.93 -32.77 -28.49
N GLN A 378 61.25 -34.03 -28.16
CA GLN A 378 60.29 -34.98 -27.59
C GLN A 378 59.83 -34.58 -26.19
N LYS A 379 60.76 -34.13 -25.32
CA LYS A 379 60.41 -33.63 -23.99
C LYS A 379 59.55 -32.37 -24.06
N ALA A 380 59.90 -31.43 -24.95
CA ALA A 380 59.11 -30.22 -25.17
C ALA A 380 57.68 -30.55 -25.63
N LYS A 381 57.51 -31.48 -26.59
CA LYS A 381 56.18 -31.96 -27.02
C LYS A 381 55.43 -32.68 -25.89
N ALA A 382 56.11 -33.48 -25.08
CA ALA A 382 55.49 -34.15 -23.93
C ALA A 382 55.05 -33.15 -22.84
N GLU A 383 55.82 -32.09 -22.62
CA GLU A 383 55.45 -31.01 -21.70
C GLU A 383 54.30 -30.16 -22.25
N GLU A 384 54.31 -29.83 -23.54
CA GLU A 384 53.20 -29.11 -24.20
C GLU A 384 51.90 -29.91 -24.10
N THR A 385 51.91 -31.20 -24.42
CA THR A 385 50.71 -32.07 -24.29
C THR A 385 50.22 -32.21 -22.85
N ARG A 386 51.13 -32.21 -21.86
CA ARG A 386 50.75 -32.18 -20.44
C ARG A 386 50.12 -30.85 -20.05
N GLN A 387 50.68 -29.73 -20.51
CA GLN A 387 50.13 -28.39 -20.26
C GLN A 387 48.75 -28.23 -20.90
N THR A 388 48.58 -28.65 -22.15
CA THR A 388 47.27 -28.59 -22.83
C THR A 388 46.25 -29.50 -22.15
N SER A 389 46.64 -30.71 -21.73
CA SER A 389 45.74 -31.63 -21.01
C SER A 389 45.34 -31.06 -19.65
N ALA A 390 46.28 -30.46 -18.91
CA ALA A 390 46.00 -29.80 -17.63
C ALA A 390 45.09 -28.57 -17.80
N GLN A 391 45.29 -27.77 -18.85
CA GLN A 391 44.41 -26.65 -19.19
C GLN A 391 42.99 -27.12 -19.52
N GLN A 392 42.86 -28.16 -20.37
CA GLN A 392 41.56 -28.73 -20.71
C GLN A 392 40.85 -29.34 -19.49
N GLU A 393 41.57 -29.99 -18.58
CA GLU A 393 40.99 -30.52 -17.35
C GLU A 393 40.53 -29.40 -16.42
N HIS A 394 41.33 -28.34 -16.29
CA HIS A 394 40.96 -27.16 -15.52
C HIS A 394 39.71 -26.47 -16.10
N GLU A 395 39.63 -26.32 -17.42
CA GLU A 395 38.45 -25.78 -18.12
C GLU A 395 37.22 -26.68 -17.93
N ARG A 396 37.38 -28.00 -18.03
CA ARG A 396 36.30 -28.96 -17.75
C ARG A 396 35.78 -28.85 -16.32
N ARG A 397 36.67 -28.75 -15.33
CA ARG A 397 36.29 -28.57 -13.93
C ARG A 397 35.55 -27.24 -13.74
N ARG A 398 36.13 -26.14 -14.25
CA ARG A 398 35.51 -24.81 -14.19
C ARG A 398 34.12 -24.76 -14.84
N MET A 399 33.94 -25.38 -16.01
CA MET A 399 32.64 -25.46 -16.68
C MET A 399 31.67 -26.36 -15.90
N GLY A 400 32.14 -27.49 -15.36
CA GLY A 400 31.32 -28.36 -14.52
C GLY A 400 30.83 -27.66 -13.26
N ASP A 401 31.69 -26.90 -12.60
CA ASP A 401 31.32 -26.12 -11.41
C ASP A 401 30.36 -24.97 -11.76
N TYR A 402 30.57 -24.27 -12.88
CA TYR A 402 29.63 -23.26 -13.38
C TYR A 402 28.22 -23.82 -13.60
N TRP A 403 28.10 -24.98 -14.25
CA TRP A 403 26.80 -25.62 -14.48
C TRP A 403 26.15 -26.09 -13.17
N ARG A 404 26.93 -26.62 -12.21
CA ARG A 404 26.41 -26.96 -10.88
C ARG A 404 25.90 -25.75 -10.13
N GLU A 405 26.64 -24.64 -10.14
CA GLU A 405 26.19 -23.39 -9.52
C GLU A 405 24.93 -22.84 -10.19
N GLN A 406 24.83 -22.96 -11.51
CA GLN A 406 23.65 -22.55 -12.25
C GLN A 406 22.43 -23.44 -11.94
N ASP A 407 22.61 -24.76 -11.86
CA ASP A 407 21.57 -25.72 -11.49
C ASP A 407 21.10 -25.46 -10.05
N ASP A 408 22.03 -25.30 -9.09
CA ASP A 408 21.72 -24.96 -7.71
C ASP A 408 20.98 -23.62 -7.58
N HIS A 409 21.40 -22.61 -8.33
CA HIS A 409 20.71 -21.33 -8.37
C HIS A 409 19.30 -21.47 -8.95
N SER A 410 19.14 -22.23 -10.04
CA SER A 410 17.84 -22.48 -10.66
C SER A 410 16.89 -23.24 -9.72
N ALA A 411 17.40 -24.23 -8.98
CA ALA A 411 16.65 -24.98 -7.98
C ALA A 411 16.20 -24.06 -6.81
N LYS A 412 17.08 -23.19 -6.32
CA LYS A 412 16.73 -22.19 -5.29
C LYS A 412 15.68 -21.21 -5.77
N VAL A 413 15.78 -20.74 -7.02
CA VAL A 413 14.78 -19.85 -7.62
C VAL A 413 13.44 -20.57 -7.74
N GLN A 414 13.42 -21.82 -8.20
CA GLN A 414 12.21 -22.63 -8.26
C GLN A 414 11.59 -22.80 -6.87
N GLU A 415 12.38 -23.20 -5.87
CA GLU A 415 11.91 -23.35 -4.48
C GLU A 415 11.33 -22.04 -3.92
N MET A 416 11.97 -20.89 -4.19
CA MET A 416 11.42 -19.59 -3.79
C MET A 416 10.09 -19.26 -4.50
N THR A 417 10.01 -19.53 -5.80
CA THR A 417 8.78 -19.27 -6.56
C THR A 417 7.63 -20.18 -6.12
N GLU A 418 7.91 -21.45 -5.85
CA GLU A 418 6.95 -22.41 -5.32
C GLU A 418 6.53 -22.06 -3.90
N GLY A 419 7.48 -21.65 -3.04
CA GLY A 419 7.20 -21.17 -1.70
C GLY A 419 6.27 -19.96 -1.70
N ARG A 420 6.53 -18.97 -2.58
CA ARG A 420 5.65 -17.82 -2.76
C ARG A 420 4.27 -18.22 -3.28
N ALA A 421 4.20 -19.15 -4.24
CA ALA A 421 2.94 -19.65 -4.75
C ALA A 421 2.13 -20.38 -3.67
N LYS A 422 2.79 -21.16 -2.78
CA LYS A 422 2.16 -21.80 -1.62
C LYS A 422 1.65 -20.76 -0.63
N GLN A 423 2.45 -19.76 -0.28
CA GLN A 423 2.03 -18.66 0.61
C GLN A 423 0.82 -17.90 0.06
N LEU A 424 0.77 -17.64 -1.26
CA LEU A 424 -0.40 -17.01 -1.88
C LEU A 424 -1.64 -17.91 -1.88
N ARG A 425 -1.47 -19.22 -2.09
CA ARG A 425 -2.57 -20.19 -2.00
C ARG A 425 -3.07 -20.38 -0.58
N GLU A 426 -2.18 -20.35 0.41
CA GLU A 426 -2.53 -20.48 1.82
C GLU A 426 -3.17 -19.18 2.34
N GLY A 427 -2.62 -18.01 2.01
CA GLY A 427 -3.24 -16.73 2.32
C GLY A 427 -4.58 -16.50 1.61
N GLY A 428 -4.79 -17.06 0.42
CA GLY A 428 -6.08 -17.04 -0.27
C GLY A 428 -7.13 -18.01 0.30
N LYS A 429 -6.73 -18.95 1.17
CA LYS A 429 -7.63 -19.90 1.84
C LYS A 429 -8.18 -19.39 3.18
N ASP A 430 -7.73 -18.24 3.65
CA ASP A 430 -8.37 -17.52 4.76
C ASP A 430 -9.67 -16.88 4.27
N THR A 431 -10.68 -17.73 4.04
CA THR A 431 -12.01 -17.38 3.52
C THR A 431 -12.73 -16.34 4.38
N GLY A 432 -12.42 -16.25 5.68
CA GLY A 432 -12.95 -15.21 6.56
C GLY A 432 -12.55 -13.79 6.17
N THR A 433 -11.37 -13.60 5.54
CA THR A 433 -10.98 -12.30 4.99
C THR A 433 -11.65 -12.00 3.66
N HIS A 434 -11.98 -13.03 2.86
CA HIS A 434 -12.65 -12.84 1.58
C HIS A 434 -14.10 -12.38 1.73
N GLU A 435 -14.85 -12.90 2.71
CA GLU A 435 -16.21 -12.44 3.01
C GLU A 435 -16.20 -11.02 3.60
N SER A 436 -15.31 -10.75 4.56
CA SER A 436 -15.11 -9.39 5.10
C SER A 436 -14.69 -8.38 4.02
N ASN A 437 -13.79 -8.78 3.11
CA ASN A 437 -13.40 -7.94 1.97
C ASN A 437 -14.53 -7.78 0.95
N ALA A 438 -15.38 -8.79 0.77
CA ALA A 438 -16.57 -8.69 -0.08
C ALA A 438 -17.60 -7.71 0.51
N ASP A 439 -17.81 -7.75 1.82
CA ASP A 439 -18.68 -6.82 2.55
C ASP A 439 -18.12 -5.39 2.50
N GLN A 440 -16.81 -5.23 2.68
CA GLN A 440 -16.14 -3.94 2.51
C GLN A 440 -16.25 -3.43 1.07
N ALA A 441 -16.08 -4.30 0.07
CA ALA A 441 -16.26 -3.94 -1.33
C ALA A 441 -17.71 -3.54 -1.64
N ALA A 442 -18.69 -4.25 -1.09
CA ALA A 442 -20.11 -3.90 -1.22
C ALA A 442 -20.41 -2.55 -0.55
N LEU A 443 -19.83 -2.29 0.62
CA LEU A 443 -19.98 -1.02 1.32
C LEU A 443 -19.33 0.15 0.56
N LEU A 444 -18.17 -0.07 -0.05
CA LEU A 444 -17.52 0.92 -0.92
C LEU A 444 -18.34 1.20 -2.19
N ARG A 445 -18.93 0.17 -2.82
CA ARG A 445 -19.86 0.35 -3.95
C ARG A 445 -21.08 1.18 -3.56
N LYS A 446 -21.70 0.88 -2.41
CA LYS A 446 -22.83 1.68 -1.87
C LYS A 446 -22.43 3.13 -1.61
N ARG A 447 -21.28 3.38 -0.99
CA ARG A 447 -20.76 4.75 -0.75
C ARG A 447 -20.48 5.48 -2.05
N HIS A 448 -19.94 4.80 -3.06
CA HIS A 448 -19.69 5.37 -4.38
C HIS A 448 -21.00 5.72 -5.10
N GLU A 449 -22.01 4.85 -5.06
CA GLU A 449 -23.34 5.13 -5.61
C GLU A 449 -24.02 6.32 -4.92
N GLN A 450 -23.94 6.40 -3.58
CA GLN A 450 -24.42 7.55 -2.82
C GLN A 450 -23.70 8.84 -3.22
N ALA A 451 -22.38 8.81 -3.36
CA ALA A 451 -21.59 9.96 -3.81
C ALA A 451 -22.01 10.41 -5.23
N LEU A 452 -22.24 9.48 -6.15
CA LEU A 452 -22.73 9.80 -7.49
C LEU A 452 -24.14 10.42 -7.48
N LEU A 453 -25.03 9.95 -6.61
CA LEU A 453 -26.36 10.55 -6.43
C LEU A 453 -26.25 11.96 -5.84
N GLU A 454 -25.40 12.17 -4.84
CA GLU A 454 -25.13 13.49 -4.28
C GLU A 454 -24.55 14.45 -5.34
N GLU A 455 -23.60 14.01 -6.15
CA GLU A 455 -23.08 14.81 -7.26
C GLU A 455 -24.16 15.15 -8.28
N ARG A 456 -25.00 14.18 -8.66
CA ARG A 456 -26.14 14.42 -9.56
C ARG A 456 -27.12 15.45 -8.99
N THR A 457 -27.43 15.37 -7.70
CA THR A 457 -28.32 16.36 -7.06
C THR A 457 -27.67 17.74 -6.94
N LYS A 458 -26.36 17.84 -6.67
CA LYS A 458 -25.60 19.10 -6.69
C LYS A 458 -25.60 19.73 -8.08
N VAL A 459 -25.34 18.94 -9.13
CA VAL A 459 -25.40 19.39 -10.52
C VAL A 459 -26.82 19.83 -10.89
N ALA A 460 -27.85 19.08 -10.48
CA ALA A 460 -29.24 19.45 -10.72
C ALA A 460 -29.63 20.76 -10.01
N LYS A 461 -29.20 20.96 -8.76
CA LYS A 461 -29.38 22.22 -8.02
C LYS A 461 -28.65 23.38 -8.69
N ALA A 462 -27.40 23.19 -9.11
CA ALA A 462 -26.65 24.20 -9.83
C ALA A 462 -27.30 24.56 -11.18
N ARG A 463 -27.85 23.58 -11.91
CA ARG A 463 -28.63 23.82 -13.13
C ARG A 463 -29.91 24.61 -12.85
N ARG A 464 -30.65 24.30 -11.77
CA ARG A 464 -31.84 25.05 -11.38
C ARG A 464 -31.50 26.49 -11.00
N ALA A 465 -30.47 26.69 -10.17
CA ALA A 465 -30.01 28.03 -9.80
C ALA A 465 -29.60 28.86 -11.04
N ARG A 466 -28.92 28.25 -12.02
CA ARG A 466 -28.61 28.92 -13.29
C ARG A 466 -29.85 29.29 -14.10
N LYS A 467 -30.82 28.37 -14.20
CA LYS A 467 -32.11 28.68 -14.86
C LYS A 467 -32.82 29.83 -14.18
N GLU A 468 -32.87 29.86 -12.85
CA GLU A 468 -33.47 30.95 -12.08
C GLU A 468 -32.76 32.29 -12.34
N THR A 469 -31.42 32.30 -12.38
CA THR A 469 -30.67 33.52 -12.72
C THR A 469 -30.89 33.96 -14.16
N ASP A 470 -30.95 33.01 -15.10
CA ASP A 470 -31.19 33.31 -16.52
C ASP A 470 -32.62 33.84 -16.71
N ASP A 471 -33.62 33.23 -16.06
CA ASP A 471 -35.01 33.68 -16.08
C ASP A 471 -35.13 35.09 -15.51
N TYR A 472 -34.45 35.37 -14.39
CA TYR A 472 -34.38 36.72 -13.81
C TYR A 472 -33.74 37.74 -14.75
N LEU A 473 -32.61 37.38 -15.39
CA LEU A 473 -31.95 38.24 -16.38
C LEU A 473 -32.84 38.47 -17.60
N PHE A 474 -33.56 37.46 -18.07
CA PHE A 474 -34.53 37.60 -19.15
C PHE A 474 -35.68 38.53 -18.75
N GLU A 475 -36.21 38.40 -17.54
CA GLU A 475 -37.24 39.32 -17.04
C GLU A 475 -36.71 40.77 -16.96
N GLN A 476 -35.49 40.95 -16.48
CA GLN A 476 -34.84 42.26 -16.43
C GLN A 476 -34.62 42.83 -17.84
N MET A 477 -34.15 42.04 -18.81
CA MET A 477 -34.00 42.45 -20.21
C MET A 477 -35.34 42.80 -20.86
N ASN A 478 -36.40 42.05 -20.57
CA ASN A 478 -37.74 42.34 -21.09
C ASN A 478 -38.29 43.64 -20.48
N TRP A 479 -38.02 43.86 -19.19
CA TRP A 479 -38.39 45.10 -18.51
C TRP A 479 -37.66 46.32 -19.09
N THR A 480 -36.34 46.22 -19.31
CA THR A 480 -35.57 47.33 -19.90
C THR A 480 -35.88 47.59 -21.37
N SER A 481 -36.24 46.56 -22.13
CA SER A 481 -36.65 46.69 -23.54
C SER A 481 -38.10 47.18 -23.72
N GLY A 482 -38.90 47.24 -22.65
CA GLY A 482 -40.30 47.67 -22.72
C GLY A 482 -41.23 46.73 -23.48
N THR A 483 -40.76 45.53 -23.86
CA THR A 483 -41.59 44.54 -24.55
C THR A 483 -42.47 43.78 -23.56
N HIS A 484 -43.78 43.82 -23.78
CA HIS A 484 -44.74 43.05 -22.99
C HIS A 484 -44.55 41.53 -23.18
N LYS A 485 -44.84 40.70 -22.16
CA LYS A 485 -44.64 39.23 -22.21
C LYS A 485 -45.30 38.55 -23.43
N SER A 486 -46.41 39.11 -23.92
CA SER A 486 -47.14 38.62 -25.11
C SER A 486 -46.47 38.94 -26.45
N GLU A 487 -45.51 39.86 -26.48
CA GLU A 487 -44.75 40.19 -27.70
C GLU A 487 -43.46 39.40 -27.83
N LYS A 488 -43.16 38.53 -26.85
CA LYS A 488 -41.95 37.71 -26.81
C LYS A 488 -41.97 36.67 -27.93
N GLY A 489 -40.97 36.69 -28.80
CA GLY A 489 -40.84 35.78 -29.95
C GLY A 489 -41.70 36.15 -31.16
N VAL A 490 -42.45 37.26 -31.08
CA VAL A 490 -43.26 37.75 -32.20
C VAL A 490 -42.35 38.57 -33.12
N THR A 491 -41.92 37.97 -34.22
CA THR A 491 -41.10 38.66 -35.23
C THR A 491 -41.86 39.84 -35.83
N ALA A 492 -41.14 40.85 -36.32
CA ALA A 492 -41.76 41.99 -36.99
C ALA A 492 -42.63 41.54 -38.18
N GLU A 493 -42.20 40.49 -38.88
CA GLU A 493 -42.97 39.84 -39.95
C GLU A 493 -44.27 39.19 -39.45
N PHE A 494 -44.24 38.52 -38.30
CA PHE A 494 -45.46 37.96 -37.71
C PHE A 494 -46.42 39.07 -37.27
N LYS A 495 -45.91 40.13 -36.63
CA LYS A 495 -46.73 41.32 -36.30
C LYS A 495 -47.35 41.91 -37.55
N GLN A 496 -46.59 42.03 -38.63
CA GLN A 496 -47.08 42.56 -39.91
C GLN A 496 -48.12 41.61 -40.56
N ARG A 497 -47.91 40.29 -40.48
CA ARG A 497 -48.84 39.27 -41.00
C ARG A 497 -50.16 39.27 -40.23
N GLU A 498 -50.11 39.33 -38.89
CA GLU A 498 -51.27 39.50 -38.02
C GLU A 498 -52.03 40.80 -38.35
N LEU A 499 -51.31 41.92 -38.51
CA LEU A 499 -51.91 43.20 -38.89
C LEU A 499 -52.54 43.15 -40.29
N SER A 500 -51.92 42.46 -41.25
CA SER A 500 -52.50 42.27 -42.58
C SER A 500 -53.74 41.38 -42.56
N TYR A 501 -53.74 40.33 -41.74
CA TYR A 501 -54.87 39.40 -41.60
C TYR A 501 -56.07 40.10 -40.93
N ASN A 502 -55.79 40.92 -39.91
CA ASN A 502 -56.79 41.68 -39.17
C ASN A 502 -57.16 43.02 -39.83
N ARG A 503 -56.62 43.33 -41.02
CA ARG A 503 -56.89 44.59 -41.73
C ARG A 503 -58.39 44.86 -41.94
N PRO A 504 -59.25 43.91 -42.37
CA PRO A 504 -60.67 44.17 -42.57
C PRO A 504 -61.38 44.58 -41.28
N LEU A 505 -60.94 44.06 -40.13
CA LEU A 505 -61.46 44.43 -38.82
C LEU A 505 -61.01 45.83 -38.42
N LEU A 506 -59.73 46.16 -38.66
CA LEU A 506 -59.18 47.50 -38.40
C LEU A 506 -59.87 48.58 -39.26
N GLU A 507 -60.20 48.27 -40.52
CA GLU A 507 -60.97 49.17 -41.39
C GLU A 507 -62.40 49.42 -40.89
N ARG A 508 -63.05 48.40 -40.28
CA ARG A 508 -64.36 48.57 -39.63
C ARG A 508 -64.27 49.46 -38.39
N LEU A 509 -63.30 49.18 -37.50
CA LEU A 509 -63.08 50.00 -36.30
C LEU A 509 -62.77 51.46 -36.63
N ALA A 510 -62.01 51.71 -37.71
CA ALA A 510 -61.73 53.06 -38.19
C ALA A 510 -62.99 53.76 -38.72
N LYS A 511 -63.86 53.04 -39.44
CA LYS A 511 -65.16 53.57 -39.91
C LYS A 511 -66.11 53.89 -38.75
N ASP A 512 -66.07 53.09 -37.69
CA ASP A 512 -66.89 53.28 -36.48
C ASP A 512 -66.33 54.39 -35.55
N GLY A 513 -65.20 55.01 -35.91
CA GLY A 513 -64.60 56.11 -35.14
C GLY A 513 -63.87 55.67 -33.87
N PHE A 514 -63.62 54.37 -33.69
CA PHE A 514 -62.97 53.84 -32.49
C PHE A 514 -61.45 54.11 -32.53
N ASN A 515 -60.99 55.04 -31.68
CA ASN A 515 -59.58 55.42 -31.50
C ASN A 515 -58.83 55.65 -32.83
N LEU A 516 -59.37 56.54 -33.66
CA LEU A 516 -58.94 56.85 -35.03
C LEU A 516 -57.42 57.00 -35.22
N GLU A 517 -56.72 57.62 -34.27
CA GLU A 517 -55.27 57.81 -34.34
C GLU A 517 -54.50 56.48 -34.26
N LEU A 518 -54.93 55.57 -33.38
CA LEU A 518 -54.27 54.28 -33.16
C LEU A 518 -54.65 53.27 -34.25
N THR A 519 -55.94 53.20 -34.60
CA THR A 519 -56.40 52.32 -35.70
C THR A 519 -55.87 52.78 -37.06
N GLY A 520 -55.77 54.09 -37.29
CA GLY A 520 -55.16 54.66 -38.51
C GLY A 520 -53.67 54.34 -38.63
N THR A 521 -52.90 54.47 -37.55
CA THR A 521 -51.46 54.12 -37.56
C THR A 521 -51.22 52.61 -37.75
N LEU A 522 -52.08 51.75 -37.20
CA LEU A 522 -52.03 50.31 -37.42
C LEU A 522 -52.42 49.92 -38.86
N LEU A 523 -53.40 50.61 -39.45
CA LEU A 523 -53.79 50.41 -40.86
C LEU A 523 -52.69 50.79 -41.84
N LEU A 524 -51.95 51.87 -41.57
CA LEU A 524 -50.78 52.26 -42.37
C LEU A 524 -49.67 51.20 -42.30
N LYS A 525 -49.45 50.60 -41.12
CA LYS A 525 -48.49 49.51 -40.92
C LYS A 525 -48.94 48.17 -41.52
N ALA A 526 -50.24 47.98 -41.69
CA ALA A 526 -50.85 46.81 -42.33
C ALA A 526 -50.81 46.87 -43.87
N THR A 527 -50.06 47.82 -44.46
CA THR A 527 -49.87 47.86 -45.92
C THR A 527 -49.02 46.68 -46.37
N HIS A 528 -49.64 45.84 -47.20
CA HIS A 528 -49.04 44.63 -47.73
C HIS A 528 -47.83 45.03 -48.59
N ARG A 529 -46.62 44.68 -48.15
CA ARG A 529 -45.50 44.58 -49.09
C ARG A 529 -45.78 43.31 -49.91
N PRO A 530 -45.90 43.39 -51.24
CA PRO A 530 -46.12 42.21 -52.09
C PRO A 530 -44.98 41.20 -51.96
#